data_AF-A0A5M9JPD4-F1
#
_entry.id   AF-A0A5M9JPD4-F1
#
_cell.length_a   1.000
_cell.length_b   1.000
_cell.length_c   1.000
_cell.angle_alpha   90.00
_cell.angle_beta   90.00
_cell.angle_gamma   90.00
#
_symmetry.space_group_name_H-M   'P 1'
#
loop_
_entity.id
_entity.type
_entity.pdbx_description
1 polymer ?
#
loop_
_entity_poly.entity_id
_entity_poly.type
_entity_poly.pdbx_seq_one_letter_code
_entity_poly.pdbx_strand_id
1 'polypeptide(L)'
;MSTSTNGILEAVQANKPRYVDIGINLTDPVYSGIYYDTQRHPADLRSVISRAITAGCEKLIVTGSDLEESRKAVELSKEHSGVLFATVGVHPCSCLQFTKAPNNPERYLRELEELALEAKDTNHCVAFGEIGLDYDRLTLCPKDAQLEYFEKTARHSNPPTSSPLPTFTRCS
;
A
#
# COMPACT_ATOMS: atom_id res chain seq x y z
N MET A 1 -44.54 -1.95 -29.06
CA MET A 1 -43.95 -2.88 -28.06
C MET A 1 -42.54 -2.38 -27.76
N SER A 2 -42.34 -1.63 -26.68
CA SER A 2 -41.06 -0.93 -26.37
C SER A 2 -40.86 -0.85 -24.86
N THR A 3 -40.90 -2.00 -24.19
CA THR A 3 -40.73 -2.09 -22.74
C THR A 3 -40.09 -3.43 -22.40
N SER A 4 -38.77 -3.57 -22.59
CA SER A 4 -38.01 -4.68 -22.00
C SER A 4 -36.50 -4.44 -21.90
N THR A 5 -35.92 -3.51 -22.67
CA THR A 5 -34.47 -3.26 -22.65
C THR A 5 -33.99 -2.53 -21.40
N ASN A 6 -34.77 -1.59 -20.85
CA ASN A 6 -34.38 -0.82 -19.66
C ASN A 6 -34.29 -1.69 -18.39
N GLY A 7 -35.21 -2.63 -18.19
CA GLY A 7 -35.19 -3.50 -17.01
C GLY A 7 -34.03 -4.50 -17.00
N ILE A 8 -33.55 -4.91 -18.16
CA ILE A 8 -32.36 -5.78 -18.28
C ILE A 8 -31.08 -4.97 -18.02
N LEU A 9 -30.97 -3.75 -18.57
CA LEU A 9 -29.83 -2.88 -18.29
C LEU A 9 -29.74 -2.48 -16.82
N GLU A 10 -30.87 -2.17 -16.18
CA GLU A 10 -30.93 -1.90 -14.72
C GLU A 10 -30.57 -3.15 -13.88
N ALA A 11 -31.03 -4.34 -14.27
CA ALA A 11 -30.69 -5.59 -13.59
C ALA A 11 -29.21 -5.99 -13.75
N VAL A 12 -28.59 -5.68 -14.90
CA VAL A 12 -27.15 -5.87 -15.13
C VAL A 12 -26.33 -4.85 -14.33
N GLN A 13 -26.81 -3.61 -14.18
CA GLN A 13 -26.20 -2.60 -13.31
C GLN A 13 -26.31 -2.99 -11.82
N ALA A 14 -27.40 -3.65 -11.42
CA ALA A 14 -27.68 -4.05 -10.04
C ALA A 14 -26.81 -5.21 -9.53
N ASN A 15 -26.07 -5.90 -10.40
CA ASN A 15 -25.28 -7.08 -10.03
C ASN A 15 -23.79 -6.95 -10.42
N LYS A 16 -23.27 -5.72 -10.46
CA LYS A 16 -21.84 -5.50 -10.66
C LYS A 16 -21.08 -5.94 -9.39
N PRO A 17 -20.13 -6.90 -9.48
CA PRO A 17 -19.37 -7.31 -8.32
C PRO A 17 -18.54 -6.15 -7.78
N ARG A 18 -18.45 -6.07 -6.45
CA ARG A 18 -17.71 -5.03 -5.73
C ARG A 18 -16.47 -5.67 -5.13
N TYR A 19 -15.30 -5.18 -5.52
CA TYR A 19 -14.02 -5.69 -5.03
C TYR A 19 -13.27 -4.64 -4.23
N VAL A 20 -12.55 -5.12 -3.22
CA VAL A 20 -11.49 -4.39 -2.53
C VAL A 20 -10.21 -5.17 -2.75
N ASP A 21 -9.24 -4.56 -3.44
CA ASP A 21 -7.89 -5.13 -3.51
C ASP A 21 -7.11 -4.60 -2.31
N ILE A 22 -6.75 -5.49 -1.39
CA ILE A 22 -6.13 -5.12 -0.12
C ILE A 22 -4.60 -4.97 -0.20
N GLY A 23 -3.98 -5.31 -1.33
CA GLY A 23 -2.53 -5.31 -1.45
C GLY A 23 -2.07 -5.20 -2.91
N ILE A 24 -2.10 -3.99 -3.45
CA ILE A 24 -1.68 -3.70 -4.82
C ILE A 24 -0.44 -2.81 -4.84
N ASN A 25 0.59 -3.21 -5.60
CA ASN A 25 1.88 -2.50 -5.62
C ASN A 25 1.93 -1.41 -6.70
N LEU A 26 0.98 -0.47 -6.72
CA LEU A 26 0.85 0.51 -7.81
C LEU A 26 2.02 1.51 -7.93
N THR A 27 2.91 1.57 -6.94
CA THR A 27 4.14 2.37 -7.01
C THR A 27 5.27 1.65 -7.77
N ASP A 28 5.07 0.38 -8.15
CA ASP A 28 6.08 -0.40 -8.88
C ASP A 28 6.43 0.24 -10.25
N PRO A 29 7.72 0.33 -10.60
CA PRO A 29 8.17 0.88 -11.88
C PRO A 29 7.55 0.24 -13.13
N VAL A 30 7.04 -0.99 -13.07
CA VAL A 30 6.37 -1.63 -14.21
C VAL A 30 5.17 -0.83 -14.70
N TYR A 31 4.46 -0.12 -13.82
CA TYR A 31 3.33 0.74 -14.18
C TYR A 31 3.75 2.07 -14.82
N SER A 32 5.04 2.40 -14.73
CA SER A 32 5.69 3.44 -15.53
C SER A 32 6.40 2.87 -16.76
N GLY A 33 6.25 1.57 -17.01
CA GLY A 33 6.85 0.84 -18.13
C GLY A 33 8.35 0.58 -18.03
N ILE A 34 8.90 0.65 -16.81
CA ILE A 34 10.31 0.38 -16.53
C ILE A 34 10.45 -1.05 -16.03
N TYR A 35 11.27 -1.85 -16.71
CA TYR A 35 11.55 -3.24 -16.37
C TYR A 35 13.06 -3.40 -16.29
N TYR A 36 13.60 -3.71 -15.11
CA TYR A 36 15.04 -3.80 -14.87
C TYR A 36 15.79 -2.57 -15.43
N ASP A 37 15.37 -1.37 -15.01
CA ASP A 37 15.91 -0.06 -15.44
C ASP A 37 15.81 0.24 -16.95
N THR A 38 15.07 -0.57 -17.71
CA THR A 38 14.87 -0.37 -19.15
C THR A 38 13.43 0.06 -19.44
N GLN A 39 13.25 1.18 -20.14
CA GLN A 39 11.93 1.62 -20.62
C GLN A 39 11.43 0.67 -21.71
N ARG A 40 10.28 0.02 -21.50
CA ARG A 40 9.66 -0.94 -22.45
C ARG A 40 8.38 -0.41 -23.09
N HIS A 41 7.63 0.41 -22.37
CA HIS A 41 6.43 1.08 -22.86
C HIS A 41 6.22 2.41 -22.13
N PRO A 42 5.44 3.36 -22.66
CA PRO A 42 5.07 4.57 -21.91
C PRO A 42 4.33 4.23 -20.61
N ALA A 43 4.38 5.12 -19.62
CA ALA A 43 3.64 4.96 -18.37
C ALA A 43 2.13 4.80 -18.63
N ASP A 44 1.51 3.78 -18.04
CA ASP A 44 0.11 3.44 -18.26
C ASP A 44 -0.68 3.20 -16.95
N LEU A 45 -0.11 3.57 -15.79
CA LEU A 45 -0.74 3.46 -14.47
C LEU A 45 -2.19 3.97 -14.43
N ARG A 46 -2.48 5.13 -15.03
CA ARG A 46 -3.85 5.68 -15.07
C ARG A 46 -4.81 4.75 -15.81
N SER A 47 -4.36 4.12 -16.89
CA SER A 47 -5.15 3.14 -17.65
C SER A 47 -5.34 1.85 -16.86
N VAL A 48 -4.34 1.40 -16.10
CA VAL A 48 -4.46 0.25 -15.18
C VAL A 48 -5.54 0.51 -14.12
N ILE A 49 -5.48 1.67 -13.44
CA ILE A 49 -6.47 2.05 -12.42
C ILE A 49 -7.87 2.14 -13.04
N SER A 50 -8.01 2.75 -14.22
CA SER A 50 -9.30 2.84 -14.92
C SER A 50 -9.88 1.46 -15.26
N ARG A 51 -9.05 0.51 -15.68
CA ARG A 51 -9.48 -0.88 -15.91
C ARG A 51 -9.94 -1.55 -14.62
N ALA A 52 -9.23 -1.38 -13.51
CA ALA A 52 -9.62 -1.94 -12.22
C ALA A 52 -10.99 -1.42 -11.75
N ILE A 53 -11.22 -0.10 -11.82
CA ILE A 53 -12.51 0.52 -11.49
C ILE A 53 -13.62 0.00 -12.41
N THR A 54 -13.34 -0.10 -13.72
CA THR A 54 -14.28 -0.63 -14.70
C THR A 54 -14.68 -2.08 -14.37
N ALA A 55 -13.72 -2.91 -13.93
CA ALA A 55 -13.95 -4.29 -13.51
C ALA A 55 -14.74 -4.44 -12.19
N GLY A 56 -14.89 -3.37 -11.40
CA GLY A 56 -15.64 -3.38 -10.13
C GLY A 56 -14.78 -3.23 -8.88
N CYS A 57 -13.48 -2.94 -9.00
CA CYS A 57 -12.65 -2.57 -7.85
C CYS A 57 -13.05 -1.18 -7.37
N GLU A 58 -13.71 -1.12 -6.21
CA GLU A 58 -14.13 0.15 -5.60
C GLU A 58 -13.07 0.76 -4.69
N LYS A 59 -12.20 -0.10 -4.14
CA LYS A 59 -11.14 0.28 -3.22
C LYS A 59 -9.88 -0.49 -3.57
N LEU A 60 -8.75 0.22 -3.62
CA LEU A 60 -7.43 -0.32 -3.93
C LEU A 60 -6.47 0.16 -2.83
N ILE A 61 -5.88 -0.76 -2.07
CA ILE A 61 -4.95 -0.42 -0.99
C ILE A 61 -3.53 -0.59 -1.51
N VAL A 62 -2.87 0.54 -1.78
CA VAL A 62 -1.50 0.63 -2.29
C VAL A 62 -0.52 0.34 -1.17
N THR A 63 0.32 -0.67 -1.36
CA THR A 63 1.18 -1.18 -0.30
C THR A 63 2.45 -0.34 -0.18
N GLY A 64 2.69 0.23 1.00
CA GLY A 64 3.98 0.83 1.38
C GLY A 64 4.93 -0.23 1.93
N SER A 65 6.15 -0.29 1.41
CA SER A 65 7.17 -1.30 1.81
C SER A 65 8.40 -0.70 2.52
N ASP A 66 8.56 0.61 2.49
CA ASP A 66 9.49 1.40 3.29
C ASP A 66 8.96 2.84 3.39
N LEU A 67 9.69 3.75 4.04
CA LEU A 67 9.24 5.13 4.21
C LEU A 67 9.02 5.88 2.88
N GLU A 68 9.88 5.69 1.90
CA GLU A 68 9.79 6.39 0.61
C GLU A 68 8.64 5.83 -0.22
N GLU A 69 8.53 4.50 -0.30
CA GLU A 69 7.41 3.84 -0.97
C GLU A 69 6.07 4.13 -0.27
N SER A 70 6.05 4.23 1.07
CA SER A 70 4.87 4.65 1.83
C SER A 70 4.46 6.09 1.49
N ARG A 71 5.42 7.02 1.34
CA ARG A 71 5.12 8.39 0.89
C ARG A 71 4.50 8.39 -0.50
N LYS A 72 5.07 7.63 -1.45
CA LYS A 72 4.52 7.50 -2.81
C LYS A 72 3.11 6.89 -2.81
N ALA A 73 2.87 5.86 -2.01
CA ALA A 73 1.57 5.23 -1.87
C ALA A 73 0.52 6.22 -1.34
N VAL A 74 0.88 7.00 -0.31
CA VAL A 74 0.02 8.06 0.25
C VAL A 74 -0.26 9.16 -0.79
N GLU A 75 0.75 9.65 -1.51
CA GLU A 75 0.54 10.66 -2.56
C GLU A 75 -0.35 10.13 -3.70
N LEU A 76 -0.12 8.90 -4.16
CA LEU A 76 -0.97 8.27 -5.18
C LEU A 76 -2.41 8.11 -4.69
N SER A 77 -2.62 7.83 -3.40
CA SER A 77 -3.96 7.76 -2.81
C SER A 77 -4.66 9.13 -2.78
N LYS A 78 -3.91 10.24 -2.62
CA LYS A 78 -4.44 11.61 -2.70
C LYS A 78 -4.89 11.94 -4.13
N GLU A 79 -4.09 11.58 -5.13
CA GLU A 79 -4.44 11.77 -6.55
C GLU A 79 -5.72 11.04 -6.96
N HIS A 80 -6.03 9.91 -6.31
CA HIS A 80 -7.21 9.09 -6.57
C HIS A 80 -8.10 8.95 -5.32
N SER A 81 -8.34 10.07 -4.65
CA SER A 81 -9.10 10.17 -3.39
C SER A 81 -10.43 9.42 -3.45
N GLY A 82 -10.69 8.60 -2.43
CA GLY A 82 -11.92 7.81 -2.31
C GLY A 82 -11.93 6.48 -3.08
N VAL A 83 -10.92 6.21 -3.92
CA VAL A 83 -10.73 4.92 -4.61
C VAL A 83 -9.45 4.24 -4.14
N LEU A 84 -8.32 4.98 -4.14
CA LEU A 84 -7.06 4.45 -3.64
C LEU A 84 -6.87 4.85 -2.17
N PHE A 85 -6.25 3.94 -1.44
CA PHE A 85 -5.81 4.08 -0.05
C PHE A 85 -4.38 3.55 0.03
N ALA A 86 -3.69 3.79 1.13
CA ALA A 86 -2.32 3.36 1.33
C ALA A 86 -2.17 2.55 2.62
N THR A 87 -1.12 1.75 2.66
CA THR A 87 -0.51 1.29 3.90
C THR A 87 0.79 2.05 4.15
N VAL A 88 1.18 2.19 5.41
CA VAL A 88 2.48 2.77 5.80
C VAL A 88 3.22 1.77 6.67
N GLY A 89 4.44 1.39 6.29
CA GLY A 89 5.21 0.38 7.01
C GLY A 89 6.57 0.09 6.38
N VAL A 90 7.27 -0.89 6.96
CA VAL A 90 8.57 -1.37 6.46
C VAL A 90 8.54 -2.88 6.33
N HIS A 91 8.65 -3.33 5.09
CA HIS A 91 8.67 -4.73 4.71
C HIS A 91 9.90 -5.45 5.31
N PRO A 92 9.82 -6.75 5.67
CA PRO A 92 10.96 -7.50 6.23
C PRO A 92 12.24 -7.40 5.40
N CYS A 93 12.16 -7.50 4.07
CA CYS A 93 13.30 -7.31 3.16
C CYS A 93 13.94 -5.91 3.21
N SER A 94 13.25 -4.90 3.73
CA SER A 94 13.68 -3.50 3.76
C SER A 94 14.10 -3.05 5.16
N CYS A 95 14.13 -3.91 6.19
CA CYS A 95 14.48 -3.50 7.55
C CYS A 95 15.91 -2.95 7.70
N LEU A 96 16.82 -3.21 6.76
CA LEU A 96 18.15 -2.56 6.78
C LEU A 96 18.08 -1.05 6.49
N GLN A 97 16.97 -0.53 5.97
CA GLN A 97 16.78 0.91 5.76
C GLN A 97 16.81 1.70 7.07
N PHE A 98 16.42 1.10 8.20
CA PHE A 98 16.46 1.76 9.52
C PHE A 98 17.88 2.19 9.91
N THR A 99 18.90 1.40 9.55
CA THR A 99 20.30 1.63 9.93
C THR A 99 21.18 2.15 8.80
N LYS A 100 20.68 2.13 7.55
CA LYS A 100 21.41 2.64 6.39
C LYS A 100 21.60 4.15 6.50
N ALA A 101 22.84 4.62 6.55
CA ALA A 101 23.14 6.05 6.58
C ALA A 101 22.47 6.79 5.39
N PRO A 102 21.89 7.99 5.61
CA PRO A 102 21.97 8.83 6.82
C PRO A 102 20.88 8.53 7.86
N ASN A 103 20.14 7.44 7.72
CA ASN A 103 19.03 7.12 8.61
C ASN A 103 19.53 6.74 10.01
N ASN A 104 18.68 7.03 10.98
CA ASN A 104 18.78 6.55 12.34
C ASN A 104 17.46 5.83 12.67
N PRO A 105 17.48 4.65 13.33
CA PRO A 105 16.28 3.88 13.60
C PRO A 105 15.15 4.64 14.30
N GLU A 106 15.48 5.40 15.35
CA GLU A 106 14.49 6.15 16.12
C GLU A 106 13.86 7.27 15.29
N ARG A 107 14.65 7.96 14.47
CA ARG A 107 14.14 8.98 13.54
C ARG A 107 13.25 8.36 12.47
N TYR A 108 13.68 7.25 11.88
CA TYR A 108 12.95 6.58 10.82
C TYR A 108 11.59 6.03 11.31
N LEU A 109 11.56 5.46 12.52
CA LEU A 109 10.31 5.04 13.18
C LEU A 109 9.35 6.20 13.44
N ARG A 110 9.87 7.35 13.92
CA ARG A 110 9.03 8.56 14.09
C ARG A 110 8.47 9.06 12.78
N GLU A 111 9.28 9.15 11.73
CA GLU A 111 8.80 9.62 10.42
C GLU A 111 7.74 8.67 9.81
N LEU A 112 7.84 7.36 10.05
CA LEU A 112 6.80 6.40 9.68
C LEU A 112 5.50 6.60 10.46
N GLU A 113 5.61 6.79 11.78
CA GLU A 113 4.46 7.04 12.65
C GLU A 113 3.75 8.35 12.28
N GLU A 114 4.50 9.43 12.11
CA GLU A 114 4.00 10.74 11.67
C GLU A 114 3.27 10.61 10.32
N LEU A 115 3.89 9.98 9.33
CA LEU A 115 3.27 9.75 8.02
C LEU A 115 1.97 8.93 8.14
N ALA A 116 1.98 7.87 8.94
CA ALA A 116 0.80 7.01 9.12
C ALA A 116 -0.35 7.78 9.79
N LEU A 117 -0.06 8.59 10.81
CA LEU A 117 -1.05 9.39 11.53
C LEU A 117 -1.63 10.50 10.65
N GLU A 118 -0.79 11.29 9.98
CA GLU A 118 -1.22 12.37 9.09
C GLU A 118 -2.07 11.83 7.92
N ALA A 119 -1.64 10.73 7.31
CA ALA A 119 -2.36 10.10 6.22
C ALA A 119 -3.66 9.44 6.70
N LYS A 120 -3.71 8.92 7.93
CA LYS A 120 -4.94 8.39 8.53
C LYS A 120 -5.96 9.51 8.78
N ASP A 121 -5.53 10.64 9.34
CA ASP A 121 -6.41 11.78 9.65
C ASP A 121 -7.03 12.38 8.40
N THR A 122 -6.36 12.24 7.25
CA THR A 122 -6.86 12.63 5.93
C THR A 122 -7.53 11.49 5.16
N ASN A 123 -7.76 10.33 5.80
CA ASN A 123 -8.44 9.15 5.24
C ASN A 123 -7.74 8.52 4.02
N HIS A 124 -6.42 8.64 3.98
CA HIS A 124 -5.54 8.13 2.94
C HIS A 124 -4.72 6.90 3.37
N CYS A 125 -4.43 6.74 4.67
CA CYS A 125 -3.82 5.54 5.23
C CYS A 125 -4.85 4.71 6.01
N VAL A 126 -4.98 3.43 5.66
CA VAL A 126 -5.99 2.53 6.24
C VAL A 126 -5.41 1.34 7.00
N ALA A 127 -4.09 1.11 6.90
CA ALA A 127 -3.40 0.06 7.63
C ALA A 127 -1.93 0.41 7.88
N PHE A 128 -1.38 -0.10 8.98
CA PHE A 128 0.06 -0.06 9.25
C PHE A 128 0.70 -1.35 8.72
N GLY A 129 1.55 -1.22 7.71
CA GLY A 129 2.14 -2.34 6.96
C GLY A 129 2.63 -1.91 5.59
N GLU A 130 3.27 -2.76 4.81
CA GLU A 130 3.53 -4.17 5.08
C GLU A 130 4.63 -4.36 6.12
N ILE A 131 4.34 -5.06 7.22
CA ILE A 131 5.31 -5.41 8.28
C ILE A 131 5.27 -6.90 8.55
N GLY A 132 6.35 -7.50 9.04
CA GLY A 132 6.35 -8.91 9.39
C GLY A 132 7.69 -9.58 9.17
N LEU A 133 7.66 -10.85 8.76
CA LEU A 133 8.83 -11.71 8.60
C LEU A 133 8.80 -12.40 7.23
N ASP A 134 9.97 -12.49 6.60
CA ASP A 134 10.17 -13.19 5.33
C ASP A 134 11.51 -13.94 5.36
N TYR A 135 11.47 -15.20 5.80
CA TYR A 135 12.63 -16.07 5.95
C TYR A 135 13.07 -16.71 4.63
N ASP A 136 12.28 -16.56 3.56
CA ASP A 136 12.70 -16.88 2.19
C ASP A 136 13.59 -15.79 1.58
N ARG A 137 13.77 -14.65 2.26
CA ARG A 137 14.53 -13.48 1.78
C ARG A 137 15.64 -13.04 2.72
N LEU A 138 16.24 -13.98 3.45
CA LEU A 138 17.35 -13.70 4.38
C LEU A 138 18.60 -13.09 3.71
N THR A 139 18.74 -13.23 2.38
CA THR A 139 19.80 -12.59 1.60
C THR A 139 19.60 -11.07 1.46
N LEU A 140 18.37 -10.56 1.60
CA LEU A 140 18.04 -9.14 1.54
C LEU A 140 18.08 -8.50 2.93
N CYS A 141 17.56 -9.20 3.94
CA CYS A 141 17.61 -8.75 5.32
C CYS A 141 17.76 -9.94 6.28
N PRO A 142 18.79 -9.96 7.16
CA PRO A 142 19.02 -11.06 8.07
C PRO A 142 17.90 -11.18 9.11
N LYS A 143 17.67 -12.41 9.58
CA LYS A 143 16.58 -12.76 10.51
C LYS A 143 16.54 -11.87 11.76
N ASP A 144 17.70 -11.59 12.35
CA ASP A 144 17.77 -10.80 13.59
C ASP A 144 17.28 -9.37 13.38
N ALA A 145 17.63 -8.75 12.23
CA ALA A 145 17.13 -7.43 11.88
C ALA A 145 15.63 -7.46 11.60
N GLN A 146 15.12 -8.48 10.89
CA GLN A 146 13.67 -8.61 10.66
C GLN A 146 12.90 -8.70 11.99
N LEU A 147 13.36 -9.54 12.93
CA LEU A 147 12.73 -9.70 14.25
C LEU A 147 12.74 -8.38 15.04
N GLU A 148 13.90 -7.72 15.12
CA GLU A 148 14.05 -6.46 15.86
C GLU A 148 13.12 -5.37 15.32
N TYR A 149 13.10 -5.18 14.00
CA TYR A 149 12.36 -4.08 13.38
C TYR A 149 10.87 -4.39 13.22
N PHE A 150 10.47 -5.66 13.10
CA PHE A 150 9.07 -6.03 13.19
C PHE A 150 8.49 -5.71 14.58
N GLU A 151 9.21 -6.06 15.65
CA GLU A 151 8.76 -5.73 17.00
C GLU A 151 8.68 -4.21 17.24
N LYS A 152 9.72 -3.47 16.82
CA LYS A 152 9.73 -2.01 16.96
C LYS A 152 8.59 -1.36 16.19
N THR A 153 8.36 -1.75 14.94
CA THR A 153 7.27 -1.18 14.12
C THR A 153 5.89 -1.53 14.66
N ALA A 154 5.66 -2.76 15.12
CA ALA A 154 4.39 -3.17 15.73
C ALA A 154 4.04 -2.39 17.01
N ARG A 155 5.05 -1.90 17.76
CA ARG A 155 4.81 -1.00 18.90
C ARG A 155 4.37 0.40 18.45
N HIS A 156 4.94 0.91 17.36
CA HIS A 156 4.60 2.23 16.82
C HIS A 156 3.26 2.24 16.06
N SER A 157 2.77 1.09 15.58
CA SER A 157 1.45 0.98 14.96
C SER A 157 0.27 1.17 15.94
N ASN A 158 0.54 1.19 17.26
CA ASN A 158 -0.47 1.35 18.30
C ASN A 158 -0.10 2.49 19.27
N PRO A 159 -0.13 3.76 18.81
CA PRO A 159 0.23 4.89 19.64
C PRO A 159 -0.82 5.13 20.74
N PRO A 160 -0.42 5.50 21.96
CA PRO A 160 -1.35 5.69 23.09
C PRO A 160 -2.31 6.87 22.90
N THR A 161 -2.02 7.77 21.96
CA THR A 161 -2.71 9.04 21.74
C THR A 161 -3.77 9.00 20.64
N SER A 162 -3.91 7.90 19.89
CA SER A 162 -4.91 7.77 18.82
C SER A 162 -5.41 6.34 18.67
N SER A 163 -6.53 6.14 17.96
CA SER A 163 -6.99 4.78 17.64
C SER A 163 -5.96 4.06 16.76
N PRO A 164 -5.63 2.78 17.02
CA PRO A 164 -4.68 2.07 16.18
C PRO A 164 -5.24 1.83 14.78
N LEU A 165 -4.36 1.87 13.78
CA LEU A 165 -4.66 1.30 12.46
C LEU A 165 -4.65 -0.24 12.56
N PRO A 166 -5.49 -0.95 11.78
CA PRO A 166 -5.28 -2.38 11.59
C PRO A 166 -3.90 -2.63 10.95
N THR A 167 -3.32 -3.79 11.19
CA THR A 167 -2.02 -4.15 10.60
C THR A 167 -2.19 -4.89 9.28
N PHE A 168 -1.30 -4.62 8.33
CA PHE A 168 -1.15 -5.38 7.09
C PHE A 168 0.17 -6.17 7.17
N THR A 169 0.08 -7.49 7.29
CA THR A 169 1.20 -8.33 7.74
C THR A 169 1.71 -9.30 6.68
N ARG A 170 3.04 -9.50 6.67
CA ARG A 170 3.73 -10.52 5.87
C ARG A 170 4.25 -11.65 6.74
N CYS A 171 4.09 -12.87 6.27
CA CYS A 171 4.65 -14.06 6.90
C CYS A 171 5.02 -15.07 5.81
N SER A 172 6.32 -15.31 5.62
CA SER A 172 6.86 -16.37 4.76
C SER A 172 8.12 -16.98 5.33
#